data_AF-A0A7I9XU96-F1
#
_entry.id   AF-A0A7I9XU96-F1
#
_cell.length_a   1.000
_cell.length_b   1.000
_cell.length_c   1.000
_cell.angle_alpha   90.00
_cell.angle_beta   90.00
_cell.angle_gamma   90.00
#
_symmetry.space_group_name_H-M   'P 1'
#
loop_
_entity.id
_entity.type
_entity.pdbx_description
1 polymer ?
#
loop_
_entity_poly.entity_id
_entity_poly.type
_entity_poly.pdbx_seq_one_letter_code
_entity_poly.pdbx_strand_id
1 'polypeptide(L)' 'MVVVGADVHKRTHTFVAVDEAGRKLAEKVVKATTAGHAEG' A
#
# COMPACT_ATOMS: atom_id res chain seq x y z
N MET A 1 4.07 -17.63 3.96
CA MET A 1 3.54 -16.76 2.88
C MET A 1 3.48 -15.31 3.34
N VAL A 2 3.52 -14.33 2.44
CA VAL A 2 3.39 -12.90 2.77
C VAL A 2 2.24 -12.33 1.94
N VAL A 3 1.30 -11.64 2.59
CA VAL A 3 0.23 -10.90 1.92
C VAL A 3 0.54 -9.41 2.02
N VAL A 4 0.39 -8.67 0.92
CA VAL A 4 0.57 -7.21 0.89
C VAL A 4 -0.80 -6.56 0.71
N GLY A 5 -1.27 -5.89 1.76
CA GLY A 5 -2.44 -5.01 1.68
C GLY A 5 -2.06 -3.64 1.15
N ALA A 6 -2.95 -3.02 0.38
CA ALA A 6 -2.79 -1.66 -0.14
C ALA A 6 -4.01 -0.81 0.22
N ASP A 7 -3.78 0.30 0.93
CA ASP A 7 -4.75 1.38 1.13
C ASP A 7 -4.39 2.51 0.18
N VAL A 8 -5.24 2.72 -0.84
CA VAL A 8 -5.00 3.66 -1.95
C VAL A 8 -5.74 4.98 -1.75
N HIS A 9 -5.35 5.73 -0.73
CA HIS A 9 -5.94 7.03 -0.42
C HIS A 9 -5.47 8.13 -1.39
N LYS A 10 -6.29 9.18 -1.60
CA LYS A 10 -6.04 10.26 -2.58
C LYS A 10 -4.71 11.01 -2.41
N ARG A 11 -4.14 11.03 -1.20
CA ARG A 11 -2.89 11.76 -0.88
C ARG A 11 -1.68 10.83 -0.72
N THR A 12 -1.92 9.62 -0.25
CA THR A 12 -0.88 8.68 0.12
C THR A 12 -1.39 7.27 -0.10
N HIS A 13 -0.51 6.39 -0.57
CA HIS A 13 -0.77 4.97 -0.57
C HIS A 13 0.01 4.32 0.57
N THR A 14 -0.67 3.47 1.33
CA THR A 14 -0.07 2.72 2.43
C THR A 14 -0.06 1.26 2.06
N PHE A 15 1.12 0.65 2.10
CA PHE A 15 1.30 -0.78 1.90
C PHE A 15 1.69 -1.42 3.22
N VAL A 16 1.04 -2.54 3.55
CA VAL A 16 1.33 -3.31 4.76
C VAL A 16 1.60 -4.75 4.37
N ALA A 17 2.75 -5.27 4.76
CA ALA A 17 3.08 -6.68 4.61
C ALA A 17 2.70 -7.43 5.88
N VAL A 18 1.95 -8.52 5.74
CA VAL A 18 1.56 -9.40 6.85
C VAL A 18 1.94 -10.85 6.56
N ASP A 19 2.21 -11.61 7.62
CA ASP A 19 2.32 -13.07 7.54
C ASP A 19 0.94 -13.76 7.52
N GLU A 20 0.93 -15.09 7.47
CA GLU A 20 -0.28 -15.92 7.43
C GLU A 20 -1.13 -15.85 8.69
N ALA A 21 -0.54 -15.47 9.84
CA ALA A 21 -1.27 -15.23 11.07
C ALA A 21 -1.85 -13.79 11.13
N GLY A 22 -1.66 -12.99 10.08
CA GLY A 22 -2.07 -11.59 10.01
C GLY A 22 -1.14 -10.65 10.78
N ARG A 23 0.04 -11.10 11.21
CA ARG A 23 0.99 -10.23 11.94
C ARG A 23 1.67 -9.29 10.96
N LYS A 24 1.66 -7.99 11.29
CA LYS A 24 2.36 -6.95 10.51
C LYS A 24 3.87 -7.16 10.57
N LEU A 25 4.47 -7.34 9.39
CA LEU A 25 5.91 -7.50 9.18
C LEU A 25 6.56 -6.17 8.80
N ALA A 26 5.88 -5.36 7.98
CA ALA A 26 6.38 -4.06 7.53
C ALA A 26 5.24 -3.14 7.09
N GLU A 27 5.54 -1.84 7.01
CA GLU A 27 4.67 -0.82 6.44
C GLU A 27 5.47 0.19 5.62
N LYS A 28 4.89 0.62 4.50
CA LYS A 28 5.45 1.67 3.67
C LYS A 28 4.36 2.65 3.23
N VAL A 29 4.59 3.92 3.50
CA VAL A 29 3.76 5.01 2.98
C VAL A 29 4.51 5.69 1.83
N VAL A 30 3.80 5.92 0.73
CA VAL A 30 4.28 6.71 -0.41
C VAL A 30 3.28 7.80 -0.74
N LYS A 31 3.75 8.93 -1.26
CA LYS A 31 2.85 9.99 -1.77
C LYS A 31 2.11 9.45 -2.99
N ALA A 32 0.80 9.66 -3.04
CA ALA A 32 0.04 9.44 -4.26
C ALA A 32 0.49 10.51 -5.26
N THR A 33 1.14 10.09 -6.35
CA THR A 33 1.51 11.00 -7.44
C THR A 33 0.46 10.92 -8.54
N THR A 34 0.15 12.05 -9.15
CA THR A 34 -0.95 12.18 -10.11
C THR A 34 -0.66 11.56 -11.48
N ALA A 35 0.59 11.19 -11.77
CA ALA A 35 0.99 10.68 -13.09
C ALA A 35 0.09 9.52 -13.57
N GLY A 36 -0.06 8.46 -12.76
CA GLY A 36 -0.90 7.31 -13.13
C GLY A 36 -2.41 7.53 -13.02
N HIS A 37 -2.88 8.58 -12.35
CA HIS A 37 -4.31 8.96 -12.32
C HIS A 37 -4.74 9.75 -13.56
N ALA A 38 -3.78 10.33 -14.29
CA ALA A 38 -4.03 11.13 -15.49
C ALA A 38 -4.07 10.28 -16.77
N GLU A 39 -3.70 9.00 -16.71
CA GLU A 39 -3.65 8.07 -17.86
C GLU A 39 -4.99 7.35 -18.13
N GLY A 40 -6.10 7.90 -17.62
CA GLY A 40 -7.46 7.38 -17.81
C GLY A 40 -8.17 7.92 -19.05
#